data_AF-A0A661Z9T9-F1
#
_entry.id   AF-A0A661Z9T9-F1
#
_cell.length_a   1.000
_cell.length_b   1.000
_cell.length_c   1.000
_cell.angle_alpha   90.00
_cell.angle_beta   90.00
_cell.angle_gamma   90.00
#
_symmetry.space_group_name_H-M   'P 1'
#
loop_
_entity.id
_entity.type
_entity.pdbx_description
1 polymer ?
#
loop_
_entity_poly.entity_id
_entity_poly.type
_entity_poly.pdbx_seq_one_letter_code
_entity_poly.pdbx_strand_id
1 'polypeptide(L)'
;DEPAATDEELTVFEVPKNLDFELNANFKKLIYDNINIDNTNGKILIKNGIASLVNLSMNLLDGSMKMSGDYNTVNINKPFVNFDFDISNFDIKKSFETFNTIQKLAPIAESCKGKFSMTLSYNSDLDNKMEPVLNTTNGNGKLSTKNITIENSPTFNKLNEALKTDKFKTIHLQNLNISFKIENGDITVEPFDIKMGKLTANVSGSQNLDQTLKYKMDINMPRSELGGQANQVINNLISQANTNGANIKAGEKVNVKAFIGGTVTNPKVTLNLKDQANNVVDDLKDQAKEKLKEEYNKAKEEAIRKAEAERAKLMAEADAKAKQLIATAEKTSKQIKATGKKTANQIRNEARKKTADLKNKANNPISKKAAEKAGQKLIKEADTKANKVETKANRKANQTVKTAKDKAKKIRNEAQQKGDLLVKKAKES
;
A
#
# COMPACT_ATOMS: atom_id res chain seq x y z
N ASP A 1 57.23 -39.64 -21.87
CA ASP A 1 57.57 -38.24 -22.16
C ASP A 1 56.39 -37.54 -22.80
N GLU A 2 55.58 -36.91 -21.96
CA GLU A 2 54.58 -35.94 -22.40
C GLU A 2 55.34 -34.64 -22.67
N PRO A 3 55.25 -34.05 -23.87
CA PRO A 3 55.98 -32.82 -24.16
C PRO A 3 55.48 -31.73 -23.23
N ALA A 4 56.40 -31.07 -22.54
CA ALA A 4 56.11 -29.89 -21.75
C ALA A 4 55.40 -28.87 -22.64
N ALA A 5 54.21 -28.44 -22.23
CA ALA A 5 53.50 -27.36 -22.89
C ALA A 5 54.36 -26.10 -22.81
N THR A 6 54.92 -25.69 -23.94
CA THR A 6 55.49 -24.36 -24.13
C THR A 6 54.35 -23.36 -24.00
N ASP A 7 54.46 -22.47 -23.02
CA ASP A 7 53.55 -21.35 -22.76
C ASP A 7 53.72 -20.33 -23.90
N GLU A 8 53.15 -20.61 -25.07
CA GLU A 8 53.09 -19.66 -26.18
C GLU A 8 52.06 -18.58 -25.83
N GLU A 9 52.49 -17.31 -25.72
CA GLU A 9 51.57 -16.20 -25.48
C GLU A 9 50.49 -16.17 -26.58
N LEU A 10 49.21 -16.16 -26.18
CA LEU A 10 48.09 -16.03 -27.12
C LEU A 10 48.24 -14.73 -27.93
N THR A 11 48.23 -14.84 -29.25
CA THR A 11 48.21 -13.69 -30.17
C THR A 11 46.86 -13.61 -30.89
N VAL A 12 46.43 -12.39 -31.21
CA VAL A 12 45.20 -12.12 -31.99
C VAL A 12 45.14 -13.01 -33.24
N PHE A 13 44.05 -13.77 -33.39
CA PHE A 13 43.79 -14.58 -34.56
C PHE A 13 43.07 -13.74 -35.63
N GLU A 14 43.76 -13.37 -36.71
CA GLU A 14 43.12 -12.66 -37.83
C GLU A 14 42.15 -13.57 -38.60
N VAL A 15 40.86 -13.23 -38.56
CA VAL A 15 39.84 -13.91 -39.37
C VAL A 15 40.01 -13.50 -40.85
N PRO A 16 40.10 -14.46 -41.79
CA PRO A 16 40.29 -14.13 -43.20
C PRO A 16 39.15 -13.30 -43.79
N LYS A 17 39.51 -12.22 -44.50
CA LYS A 17 38.55 -11.30 -45.15
C LYS A 17 38.00 -11.83 -46.48
N ASN A 18 38.72 -12.75 -47.10
CA ASN A 18 38.41 -13.32 -48.42
C ASN A 18 37.70 -14.68 -48.37
N LEU A 19 37.30 -15.14 -47.18
CA LEU A 19 36.56 -16.39 -47.00
C LEU A 19 35.12 -16.09 -46.59
N ASP A 20 34.19 -16.84 -47.19
CA ASP A 20 32.78 -16.93 -46.82
C ASP A 20 32.44 -18.41 -46.70
N PHE A 21 32.49 -18.95 -45.48
CA PHE A 21 32.22 -20.38 -45.25
C PHE A 21 31.53 -20.65 -43.91
N GLU A 22 30.74 -21.74 -43.88
CA GLU A 22 30.07 -22.26 -42.69
C GLU A 22 30.75 -23.56 -42.23
N LEU A 23 31.13 -23.62 -40.97
CA LEU A 23 31.56 -24.82 -40.27
C LEU A 23 30.44 -25.32 -39.35
N ASN A 24 30.03 -26.58 -39.53
CA ASN A 24 29.20 -27.29 -38.56
C ASN A 24 30.13 -27.95 -37.53
N ALA A 25 30.17 -27.40 -36.32
CA ALA A 25 31.06 -27.84 -35.25
C ALA A 25 30.44 -29.02 -34.49
N ASN A 26 31.19 -30.12 -34.36
CA ASN A 26 30.91 -31.25 -33.48
C ASN A 26 32.24 -31.75 -32.91
N PHE A 27 32.67 -31.16 -31.80
CA PHE A 27 33.92 -31.51 -31.13
C PHE A 27 33.59 -32.23 -29.83
N LYS A 28 34.08 -33.47 -29.69
CA LYS A 28 33.93 -34.22 -28.44
C LYS A 28 34.74 -33.60 -27.30
N LYS A 29 35.94 -33.13 -27.63
CA LYS A 29 36.86 -32.47 -26.71
C LYS A 29 37.58 -31.35 -27.44
N LEU A 30 37.61 -30.18 -26.83
CA LEU A 30 38.32 -28.98 -27.27
C LEU A 30 39.11 -28.45 -26.08
N ILE A 31 40.37 -28.14 -26.31
CA ILE A 31 41.26 -27.56 -25.30
C ILE A 31 41.55 -26.14 -25.76
N TYR A 32 41.21 -25.17 -24.93
CA TYR A 32 41.50 -23.75 -25.16
C TYR A 32 42.26 -23.22 -23.96
N ASP A 33 43.54 -22.90 -24.15
CA ASP A 33 44.44 -22.56 -23.05
C ASP A 33 44.39 -23.66 -21.96
N ASN A 34 44.11 -23.31 -20.70
CA ASN A 34 43.95 -24.24 -19.59
C ASN A 34 42.52 -24.79 -19.43
N ILE A 35 41.62 -24.51 -20.39
CA ILE A 35 40.20 -24.85 -20.32
C ILE A 35 39.91 -26.12 -21.12
N ASN A 36 39.41 -27.15 -20.42
CA ASN A 36 38.83 -28.33 -21.06
C ASN A 36 37.36 -28.08 -21.35
N ILE A 37 36.99 -28.19 -22.62
CA ILE A 37 35.63 -28.01 -23.12
C ILE A 37 35.19 -29.31 -23.80
N ASP A 38 34.11 -29.90 -23.29
CA ASP A 38 33.57 -31.15 -23.80
C ASP A 38 32.27 -30.91 -24.59
N ASN A 39 32.02 -31.77 -25.58
CA ASN A 39 30.78 -31.82 -26.36
C ASN A 39 30.36 -30.47 -26.97
N THR A 40 31.29 -29.77 -27.62
CA THR A 40 31.01 -28.53 -28.33
C THR A 40 30.25 -28.80 -29.63
N ASN A 41 29.03 -28.27 -29.74
CA ASN A 41 28.16 -28.45 -30.90
C ASN A 41 27.54 -27.11 -31.34
N GLY A 42 27.51 -26.83 -32.64
CA GLY A 42 26.80 -25.67 -33.21
C GLY A 42 27.40 -25.24 -34.56
N LYS A 43 27.32 -23.96 -34.90
CA LYS A 43 27.86 -23.44 -36.17
C LYS A 43 28.83 -22.29 -35.97
N ILE A 44 29.79 -22.19 -36.86
CA ILE A 44 30.72 -21.07 -36.98
C ILE A 44 30.66 -20.56 -38.42
N LEU A 45 30.32 -19.30 -38.60
CA LEU A 45 30.29 -18.63 -39.89
C LEU A 45 31.51 -17.71 -39.98
N ILE A 46 32.30 -17.84 -41.03
CA ILE A 46 33.44 -16.96 -41.30
C ILE A 46 33.09 -16.11 -42.52
N LYS A 47 33.07 -14.79 -42.35
CA LYS A 47 32.79 -13.87 -43.45
C LYS A 47 33.38 -12.49 -43.20
N ASN A 48 34.06 -11.92 -44.21
CA ASN A 48 34.54 -10.53 -44.18
C ASN A 48 35.39 -10.17 -42.95
N GLY A 49 36.20 -11.09 -42.43
CA GLY A 49 37.00 -10.86 -41.22
C GLY A 49 36.23 -10.92 -39.91
N ILE A 50 35.07 -11.59 -39.91
CA ILE A 50 34.22 -11.82 -38.73
C ILE A 50 33.96 -13.31 -38.60
N ALA A 51 34.11 -13.83 -37.39
CA ALA A 51 33.69 -15.17 -37.01
C ALA A 51 32.43 -15.11 -36.14
N SER A 52 31.30 -15.54 -36.68
CA SER A 52 30.01 -15.58 -35.99
C SER A 52 29.72 -16.98 -35.45
N LEU A 53 29.63 -17.09 -34.14
CA LEU A 53 29.29 -18.29 -33.39
C LEU A 53 27.77 -18.36 -33.24
N VAL A 54 27.16 -19.43 -33.74
CA VAL A 54 25.70 -19.57 -33.76
C VAL A 54 25.30 -20.82 -32.98
N ASN A 55 24.66 -20.57 -31.82
CA ASN A 55 24.13 -21.61 -30.94
C ASN A 55 25.18 -22.66 -30.54
N LEU A 56 26.40 -22.22 -30.23
CA LEU A 56 27.41 -23.12 -29.68
C LEU A 56 26.98 -23.59 -28.30
N SER A 57 26.76 -24.89 -28.14
CA SER A 57 26.49 -25.55 -26.87
C SER A 57 27.72 -26.35 -26.46
N MET A 58 28.08 -26.30 -25.17
CA MET A 58 29.30 -26.93 -24.67
C MET A 58 29.21 -27.25 -23.17
N ASN A 59 30.02 -28.19 -22.71
CA ASN A 59 30.18 -28.57 -21.31
C ASN A 59 31.56 -28.12 -20.81
N LEU A 60 31.58 -27.40 -19.69
CA LEU A 60 32.80 -26.93 -19.02
C LEU A 60 32.45 -26.52 -17.58
N LEU A 61 33.47 -26.45 -16.72
CA LEU A 61 33.35 -25.96 -15.33
C LEU A 61 32.22 -26.62 -14.52
N ASP A 62 32.04 -27.93 -14.73
CA ASP A 62 30.99 -28.78 -14.14
C ASP A 62 29.55 -28.38 -14.47
N GLY A 63 29.36 -27.64 -15.56
CA GLY A 63 28.07 -27.22 -16.06
C GLY A 63 27.99 -27.25 -17.58
N SER A 64 27.10 -26.43 -18.11
CA SER A 64 26.91 -26.27 -19.55
C SER A 64 26.72 -24.81 -19.90
N MET A 65 27.13 -24.44 -21.11
CA MET A 65 26.97 -23.10 -21.65
C MET A 65 26.41 -23.18 -23.07
N LYS A 66 25.50 -22.26 -23.38
CA LYS A 66 25.20 -21.89 -24.76
C LYS A 66 25.76 -20.50 -25.02
N MET A 67 26.34 -20.32 -26.20
CA MET A 67 26.96 -19.08 -26.62
C MET A 67 26.60 -18.78 -28.08
N SER A 68 26.28 -17.51 -28.34
CA SER A 68 26.16 -16.95 -29.69
C SER A 68 26.84 -15.59 -29.73
N GLY A 69 27.32 -15.17 -30.89
CA GLY A 69 27.88 -13.83 -31.08
C GLY A 69 29.08 -13.80 -32.01
N ASP A 70 29.78 -12.67 -32.04
CA ASP A 70 30.79 -12.37 -33.05
C ASP A 70 32.15 -12.10 -32.43
N TYR A 71 33.18 -12.64 -33.09
CA TYR A 71 34.56 -12.19 -32.98
C TYR A 71 34.95 -11.45 -34.26
N ASN A 72 35.22 -10.15 -34.15
CA ASN A 72 35.45 -9.26 -35.28
C ASN A 72 36.90 -8.77 -35.31
N THR A 73 37.61 -9.08 -36.40
CA THR A 73 39.00 -8.66 -36.62
C THR A 73 39.15 -7.81 -37.88
N VAL A 74 38.08 -7.14 -38.33
CA VAL A 74 38.14 -6.20 -39.47
C VAL A 74 39.22 -5.15 -39.22
N ASN A 75 39.29 -4.63 -37.99
CA ASN A 75 40.41 -3.87 -37.47
C ASN A 75 41.26 -4.75 -36.54
N ILE A 76 42.35 -5.30 -37.05
CA ILE A 76 43.21 -6.24 -36.32
C ILE A 76 43.89 -5.62 -35.07
N ASN A 77 44.10 -4.30 -35.07
CA ASN A 77 44.68 -3.59 -33.93
C ASN A 77 43.67 -3.29 -32.82
N LYS A 78 42.38 -3.55 -33.10
CA LYS A 78 41.29 -3.35 -32.16
C LYS A 78 40.22 -4.42 -32.40
N PRO A 79 40.52 -5.70 -32.15
CA PRO A 79 39.54 -6.76 -32.26
C PRO A 79 38.37 -6.50 -31.30
N PHE A 80 37.17 -6.87 -31.71
CA PHE A 80 35.96 -6.64 -30.94
C PHE A 80 35.16 -7.93 -30.79
N VAL A 81 34.61 -8.14 -29.61
CA VAL A 81 33.72 -9.26 -29.31
C VAL A 81 32.35 -8.77 -28.89
N ASN A 82 31.32 -9.50 -29.29
CA ASN A 82 29.94 -9.31 -28.84
C ASN A 82 29.27 -10.68 -28.69
N PHE A 83 29.03 -11.11 -27.45
CA PHE A 83 28.55 -12.44 -27.12
C PHE A 83 27.33 -12.39 -26.21
N ASP A 84 26.42 -13.34 -26.45
CA ASP A 84 25.37 -13.74 -25.53
C ASP A 84 25.70 -15.11 -24.96
N PHE A 85 25.64 -15.21 -23.64
CA PHE A 85 25.89 -16.43 -22.88
C PHE A 85 24.64 -16.85 -22.10
N ASP A 86 24.34 -18.15 -22.14
CA ASP A 86 23.38 -18.83 -21.26
C ASP A 86 24.12 -19.96 -20.55
N ILE A 87 24.50 -19.69 -19.31
CA ILE A 87 25.32 -20.53 -18.45
C ILE A 87 24.42 -21.25 -17.45
N SER A 88 24.62 -22.55 -17.31
CA SER A 88 23.88 -23.41 -16.39
C SER A 88 24.83 -24.19 -15.49
N ASN A 89 24.67 -23.97 -14.17
CA ASN A 89 25.34 -24.72 -13.11
C ASN A 89 26.88 -24.75 -13.17
N PHE A 90 27.52 -23.64 -13.54
CA PHE A 90 28.96 -23.51 -13.40
C PHE A 90 29.38 -23.48 -11.93
N ASP A 91 30.48 -24.14 -11.62
CA ASP A 91 31.12 -24.04 -10.30
C ASP A 91 31.78 -22.67 -10.11
N ILE A 92 31.46 -21.99 -9.00
CA ILE A 92 31.92 -20.63 -8.73
C ILE A 92 33.44 -20.57 -8.58
N LYS A 93 34.02 -21.54 -7.85
CA LYS A 93 35.44 -21.55 -7.55
C LYS A 93 36.25 -21.84 -8.81
N LYS A 94 35.86 -22.87 -9.59
CA LYS A 94 36.50 -23.17 -10.87
C LYS A 94 36.42 -21.99 -11.83
N SER A 95 35.26 -21.34 -11.92
CA SER A 95 35.08 -20.18 -12.80
C SER A 95 35.99 -19.01 -12.40
N PHE A 96 36.14 -18.75 -11.10
CA PHE A 96 37.06 -17.73 -10.59
C PHE A 96 38.52 -18.05 -10.93
N GLU A 97 38.94 -19.30 -10.73
CA GLU A 97 40.31 -19.74 -11.04
C GLU A 97 40.62 -19.71 -12.55
N THR A 98 39.63 -20.02 -13.39
CA THR A 98 39.78 -20.08 -14.84
C THR A 98 39.75 -18.71 -15.53
N PHE A 99 38.89 -17.78 -15.09
CA PHE A 99 38.66 -16.55 -15.84
C PHE A 99 39.19 -15.30 -15.12
N ASN A 100 40.26 -14.72 -15.66
CA ASN A 100 40.83 -13.44 -15.20
C ASN A 100 39.78 -12.32 -15.10
N THR A 101 38.83 -12.28 -16.03
CA THR A 101 37.73 -11.30 -16.01
C THR A 101 36.87 -11.43 -14.75
N ILE A 102 36.56 -12.66 -14.31
CA ILE A 102 35.80 -12.87 -13.06
C ILE A 102 36.64 -12.45 -11.85
N GLN A 103 37.94 -12.71 -11.86
CA GLN A 103 38.81 -12.27 -10.76
C GLN A 103 38.85 -10.75 -10.61
N LYS A 104 38.95 -10.04 -11.74
CA LYS A 104 39.02 -8.57 -11.76
C LYS A 104 37.65 -7.92 -11.48
N LEU A 105 36.57 -8.45 -12.07
CA LEU A 105 35.24 -7.87 -11.99
C LEU A 105 34.42 -8.34 -10.78
N ALA A 106 34.61 -9.57 -10.29
CA ALA A 106 33.82 -10.12 -9.18
C ALA A 106 34.70 -10.84 -8.14
N PRO A 107 35.67 -10.14 -7.52
CA PRO A 107 36.63 -10.74 -6.60
C PRO A 107 35.99 -11.42 -5.38
N ILE A 108 34.78 -11.02 -4.99
CA ILE A 108 34.01 -11.69 -3.94
C ILE A 108 33.73 -13.18 -4.26
N ALA A 109 33.77 -13.59 -5.53
CA ALA A 109 33.59 -14.97 -5.94
C ALA A 109 34.68 -15.91 -5.37
N GLU A 110 35.87 -15.39 -5.05
CA GLU A 110 36.93 -16.16 -4.36
C GLU A 110 36.44 -16.74 -3.03
N SER A 111 35.64 -15.96 -2.31
CA SER A 111 35.06 -16.33 -1.01
C SER A 111 33.81 -17.21 -1.13
N CYS A 112 33.37 -17.52 -2.35
CA CYS A 112 32.09 -18.19 -2.61
C CYS A 112 32.30 -19.64 -3.04
N LYS A 113 31.49 -20.54 -2.47
CA LYS A 113 31.38 -21.95 -2.85
C LYS A 113 29.96 -22.25 -3.31
N GLY A 114 29.83 -23.07 -4.35
CA GLY A 114 28.55 -23.49 -4.90
C GLY A 114 28.51 -23.34 -6.41
N LYS A 115 27.30 -23.38 -6.97
CA LYS A 115 27.07 -23.28 -8.41
C LYS A 115 26.16 -22.10 -8.75
N PHE A 116 26.38 -21.52 -9.92
CA PHE A 116 25.56 -20.44 -10.46
C PHE A 116 25.09 -20.76 -11.88
N SER A 117 23.99 -20.14 -12.27
CA SER A 117 23.52 -20.06 -13.66
C SER A 117 23.39 -18.58 -14.02
N MET A 118 23.65 -18.21 -15.27
CA MET A 118 23.68 -16.82 -15.67
C MET A 118 23.30 -16.64 -17.14
N THR A 119 22.45 -15.66 -17.42
CA THR A 119 22.33 -15.08 -18.77
C THR A 119 23.13 -13.80 -18.81
N LEU A 120 23.97 -13.61 -19.83
CA LEU A 120 24.83 -12.43 -19.98
C LEU A 120 24.92 -12.02 -21.44
N SER A 121 24.57 -10.77 -21.74
CA SER A 121 24.99 -10.10 -22.99
C SER A 121 26.25 -9.28 -22.69
N TYR A 122 27.27 -9.42 -23.52
CA TYR A 122 28.61 -8.92 -23.25
C TYR A 122 29.29 -8.43 -24.53
N ASN A 123 29.94 -7.28 -24.48
CA ASN A 123 30.84 -6.84 -25.53
C ASN A 123 32.07 -6.14 -24.96
N SER A 124 33.17 -6.21 -25.70
CA SER A 124 34.44 -5.57 -25.32
C SER A 124 35.37 -5.48 -26.53
N ASP A 125 36.25 -4.49 -26.51
CA ASP A 125 37.49 -4.58 -27.29
C ASP A 125 38.41 -5.63 -26.65
N LEU A 126 39.25 -6.27 -27.47
CA LEU A 126 40.32 -7.14 -27.00
C LEU A 126 41.69 -6.48 -27.22
N ASP A 127 42.64 -6.81 -26.37
CA ASP A 127 44.05 -6.45 -26.57
C ASP A 127 44.80 -7.48 -27.43
N ASN A 128 46.10 -7.27 -27.61
CA ASN A 128 46.94 -8.14 -28.41
C ASN A 128 47.09 -9.56 -27.85
N LYS A 129 46.77 -9.75 -26.55
CA LYS A 129 46.76 -11.05 -25.85
C LYS A 129 45.38 -11.70 -25.87
N MET A 130 44.44 -11.15 -26.63
CA MET A 130 43.03 -11.55 -26.66
C MET A 130 42.33 -11.41 -25.30
N GLU A 131 42.86 -10.58 -24.39
CA GLU A 131 42.18 -10.25 -23.14
C GLU A 131 41.21 -9.08 -23.35
N PRO A 132 40.05 -9.08 -22.67
CA PRO A 132 39.17 -7.92 -22.67
C PRO A 132 39.84 -6.65 -22.14
N VAL A 133 39.74 -5.57 -22.91
CA VAL A 133 40.09 -4.23 -22.43
C VAL A 133 38.99 -3.76 -21.48
N LEU A 134 39.22 -3.89 -20.18
CA LEU A 134 38.16 -3.77 -19.17
C LEU A 134 37.35 -2.47 -19.22
N ASN A 135 37.97 -1.33 -19.56
CA ASN A 135 37.29 -0.04 -19.65
C ASN A 135 36.42 0.13 -20.91
N THR A 136 36.42 -0.85 -21.82
CA THR A 136 35.52 -0.91 -22.99
C THR A 136 34.49 -2.03 -22.85
N THR A 137 34.57 -2.80 -21.76
CA THR A 137 33.64 -3.87 -21.46
C THR A 137 32.27 -3.31 -21.09
N ASN A 138 31.23 -3.77 -21.79
CA ASN A 138 29.83 -3.50 -21.46
C ASN A 138 29.06 -4.81 -21.39
N GLY A 139 27.99 -4.83 -20.60
CA GLY A 139 27.12 -5.99 -20.54
C GLY A 139 25.96 -5.84 -19.59
N ASN A 140 25.06 -6.80 -19.64
CA ASN A 140 23.96 -6.92 -18.69
C ASN A 140 23.61 -8.38 -18.50
N GLY A 141 23.27 -8.75 -17.28
CA GLY A 141 22.99 -10.14 -16.99
C GLY A 141 22.11 -10.37 -15.79
N LYS A 142 21.67 -11.62 -15.67
CA LYS A 142 20.94 -12.15 -14.52
C LYS A 142 21.67 -13.38 -14.06
N LEU A 143 22.14 -13.35 -12.82
CA LEU A 143 22.77 -14.47 -12.15
C LEU A 143 21.78 -15.08 -11.17
N SER A 144 21.74 -16.41 -11.12
CA SER A 144 20.95 -17.15 -10.14
C SER A 144 21.77 -18.26 -9.50
N THR A 145 21.48 -18.56 -8.24
CA THR A 145 22.11 -19.66 -7.51
C THR A 145 21.07 -20.46 -6.74
N LYS A 146 21.33 -21.75 -6.50
CA LYS A 146 20.46 -22.58 -5.65
C LYS A 146 20.89 -22.51 -4.19
N ASN A 147 22.15 -22.86 -3.93
CA ASN A 147 22.78 -22.79 -2.63
C ASN A 147 24.21 -22.29 -2.82
N ILE A 148 24.59 -21.24 -2.11
CA ILE A 148 25.97 -20.80 -2.02
C ILE A 148 26.39 -20.64 -0.57
N THR A 149 27.67 -20.84 -0.33
CA THR A 149 28.30 -20.57 0.95
C THR A 149 29.37 -19.51 0.74
N ILE A 150 29.32 -18.44 1.53
CA ILE A 150 30.33 -17.39 1.54
C ILE A 150 31.13 -17.52 2.83
N GLU A 151 32.45 -17.67 2.70
CA GLU A 151 33.39 -17.86 3.80
C GLU A 151 34.55 -16.88 3.64
N ASN A 152 35.11 -16.40 4.75
CA ASN A 152 36.32 -15.57 4.77
C ASN A 152 36.24 -14.25 3.97
N SER A 153 35.04 -13.76 3.66
CA SER A 153 34.88 -12.49 2.94
C SER A 153 35.32 -11.29 3.80
N PRO A 154 36.25 -10.44 3.32
CA PRO A 154 36.67 -9.23 4.02
C PRO A 154 35.50 -8.31 4.36
N THR A 155 34.54 -8.17 3.44
CA THR A 155 33.35 -7.34 3.61
C THR A 155 32.47 -7.83 4.74
N PHE A 156 32.17 -9.13 4.77
CA PHE A 156 31.34 -9.71 5.83
C PHE A 156 32.06 -9.76 7.18
N ASN A 157 33.39 -9.88 7.19
CA ASN A 157 34.19 -9.71 8.41
C ASN A 157 34.08 -8.29 8.97
N LYS A 158 34.14 -7.26 8.12
CA LYS A 158 33.91 -5.87 8.55
C LYS A 158 32.48 -5.61 9.00
N LEU A 159 31.50 -6.28 8.39
CA LEU A 159 30.12 -6.24 8.85
C LEU A 159 29.95 -6.89 10.23
N ASN A 160 30.58 -8.03 10.49
CA ASN A 160 30.66 -8.66 11.81
C ASN A 160 31.27 -7.71 12.85
N GLU A 161 32.40 -7.07 12.53
CA GLU A 161 33.06 -6.09 13.41
C GLU A 161 32.17 -4.89 13.74
N ALA A 162 31.42 -4.40 12.75
CA ALA A 162 30.54 -3.25 12.90
C ALA A 162 29.27 -3.59 13.71
N LEU A 163 28.64 -4.73 13.43
CA LEU A 163 27.45 -5.22 14.13
C LEU A 163 27.77 -5.93 15.46
N LYS A 164 29.06 -6.16 15.75
CA LYS A 164 29.56 -6.90 16.91
C LYS A 164 28.92 -8.28 17.03
N THR A 165 28.83 -8.99 15.91
CA THR A 165 28.22 -10.33 15.81
C THR A 165 29.18 -11.28 15.09
N ASP A 166 28.93 -12.59 15.18
CA ASP A 166 29.66 -13.64 14.46
C ASP A 166 28.84 -14.27 13.32
N LYS A 167 27.59 -13.83 13.16
CA LYS A 167 26.60 -14.41 12.26
C LYS A 167 26.96 -14.32 10.78
N PHE A 168 27.86 -13.41 10.39
CA PHE A 168 28.30 -13.24 9.00
C PHE A 168 29.67 -13.87 8.71
N LYS A 169 30.24 -14.66 9.64
CA LYS A 169 31.55 -15.34 9.39
C LYS A 169 31.45 -16.36 8.26
N THR A 170 30.36 -17.13 8.28
CA THR A 170 29.99 -18.09 7.24
C THR A 170 28.53 -17.84 6.91
N ILE A 171 28.25 -17.54 5.65
CA ILE A 171 26.92 -17.18 5.19
C ILE A 171 26.45 -18.24 4.22
N HIS A 172 25.32 -18.86 4.53
CA HIS A 172 24.63 -19.75 3.61
C HIS A 172 23.46 -18.99 2.99
N LEU A 173 23.48 -18.84 1.67
CA LEU A 173 22.44 -18.16 0.92
C LEU A 173 21.76 -19.15 -0.02
N GLN A 174 20.44 -19.04 -0.13
CA GLN A 174 19.63 -19.87 -1.00
C GLN A 174 18.87 -19.00 -1.99
N ASN A 175 18.71 -19.51 -3.21
CA ASN A 175 17.87 -18.91 -4.26
C ASN A 175 18.20 -17.43 -4.52
N LEU A 176 19.48 -17.09 -4.64
CA LEU A 176 19.86 -15.73 -5.02
C LEU A 176 19.51 -15.49 -6.47
N ASN A 177 19.00 -14.28 -6.73
CA ASN A 177 18.73 -13.79 -8.07
C ASN A 177 19.25 -12.35 -8.13
N ILE A 178 20.22 -12.11 -9.01
CA ILE A 178 20.97 -10.86 -9.07
C ILE A 178 20.93 -10.37 -10.51
N SER A 179 20.31 -9.22 -10.74
CA SER A 179 20.42 -8.50 -12.00
C SER A 179 21.58 -7.51 -11.91
N PHE A 180 22.40 -7.42 -12.96
CA PHE A 180 23.52 -6.50 -13.00
C PHE A 180 23.73 -5.91 -14.38
N LYS A 181 24.43 -4.77 -14.42
CA LYS A 181 24.88 -4.08 -15.62
C LYS A 181 26.36 -3.77 -15.49
N ILE A 182 27.09 -3.85 -16.59
CA ILE A 182 28.48 -3.45 -16.74
C ILE A 182 28.50 -2.31 -17.76
N GLU A 183 29.06 -1.16 -17.37
CA GLU A 183 29.24 0.00 -18.25
C GLU A 183 30.68 0.47 -18.16
N ASN A 184 31.43 0.34 -19.25
CA ASN A 184 32.87 0.67 -19.30
C ASN A 184 33.67 0.00 -18.16
N GLY A 185 33.30 -1.25 -17.84
CA GLY A 185 33.89 -2.04 -16.77
C GLY A 185 33.34 -1.79 -15.36
N ASP A 186 32.61 -0.70 -15.13
CA ASP A 186 31.96 -0.44 -13.85
C ASP A 186 30.69 -1.28 -13.72
N ILE A 187 30.51 -1.94 -12.58
CA ILE A 187 29.41 -2.88 -12.34
C ILE A 187 28.39 -2.22 -11.42
N THR A 188 27.12 -2.27 -11.83
CA THR A 188 25.97 -1.92 -10.99
C THR A 188 25.10 -3.14 -10.77
N VAL A 189 24.75 -3.40 -9.53
CA VAL A 189 23.85 -4.49 -9.13
C VAL A 189 22.52 -3.91 -8.67
N GLU A 190 21.44 -4.38 -9.29
CA GLU A 190 20.08 -4.00 -8.91
C GLU A 190 19.74 -4.54 -7.51
N PRO A 191 18.80 -3.90 -6.78
CA PRO A 191 18.38 -4.39 -5.47
C PRO A 191 17.94 -5.86 -5.50
N PHE A 192 18.54 -6.68 -4.64
CA PHE A 192 18.16 -8.08 -4.46
C PHE A 192 18.06 -8.44 -2.97
N ASP A 193 17.20 -9.41 -2.67
CA ASP A 193 16.99 -9.87 -1.31
C ASP A 193 17.85 -11.08 -0.99
N ILE A 194 18.40 -11.10 0.23
CA ILE A 194 19.06 -12.25 0.82
C ILE A 194 18.33 -12.66 2.10
N LYS A 195 18.30 -13.97 2.35
CA LYS A 195 17.77 -14.56 3.58
C LYS A 195 18.85 -15.41 4.23
N MET A 196 19.09 -15.17 5.52
CA MET A 196 20.08 -15.89 6.33
C MET A 196 19.47 -16.22 7.69
N GLY A 197 18.95 -17.43 7.86
CA GLY A 197 18.25 -17.81 9.09
C GLY A 197 17.05 -16.88 9.37
N LYS A 198 17.09 -16.17 10.51
CA LYS A 198 16.05 -15.19 10.91
C LYS A 198 16.27 -13.78 10.36
N LEU A 199 17.34 -13.57 9.61
CA LEU A 199 17.74 -12.29 9.04
C LEU A 199 17.31 -12.21 7.57
N THR A 200 16.77 -11.06 7.20
CA THR A 200 16.55 -10.70 5.79
C THR A 200 17.29 -9.42 5.49
N ALA A 201 17.92 -9.31 4.32
CA ALA A 201 18.51 -8.06 3.90
C ALA A 201 18.28 -7.77 2.43
N ASN A 202 18.17 -6.49 2.09
CA ASN A 202 18.15 -6.02 0.71
C ASN A 202 19.50 -5.39 0.38
N VAL A 203 20.13 -5.82 -0.71
CA VAL A 203 21.47 -5.41 -1.12
C VAL A 203 21.39 -4.73 -2.48
N SER A 204 22.04 -3.58 -2.63
CA SER A 204 22.20 -2.90 -3.91
C SER A 204 23.50 -2.10 -3.92
N GLY A 205 24.01 -1.77 -5.11
CA GLY A 205 25.20 -0.95 -5.19
C GLY A 205 25.97 -1.06 -6.48
N SER A 206 27.19 -0.55 -6.43
CA SER A 206 28.12 -0.59 -7.55
C SER A 206 29.55 -0.84 -7.09
N GLN A 207 30.38 -1.24 -8.04
CA GLN A 207 31.81 -1.30 -7.91
C GLN A 207 32.48 -0.90 -9.21
N ASN A 208 33.65 -0.27 -9.10
CA ASN A 208 34.39 0.22 -10.25
C ASN A 208 35.58 -0.70 -10.56
N LEU A 209 36.23 -0.48 -11.72
CA LEU A 209 37.42 -1.25 -12.13
C LEU A 209 38.60 -1.17 -11.15
N ASP A 210 38.71 -0.08 -10.39
CA ASP A 210 39.68 0.09 -9.32
C ASP A 210 39.32 -0.68 -8.03
N GLN A 211 38.26 -1.50 -8.09
CA GLN A 211 37.68 -2.27 -6.99
C GLN A 211 37.11 -1.40 -5.86
N THR A 212 36.87 -0.11 -6.10
CA THR A 212 36.15 0.75 -5.16
C THR A 212 34.71 0.27 -5.03
N LEU A 213 34.26 0.10 -3.79
CA LEU A 213 32.93 -0.38 -3.45
C LEU A 213 31.99 0.78 -3.11
N LYS A 214 30.74 0.68 -3.55
CA LYS A 214 29.64 1.54 -3.11
C LYS A 214 28.36 0.72 -2.99
N TYR A 215 28.28 -0.08 -1.94
CA TYR A 215 27.12 -0.92 -1.65
C TYR A 215 26.34 -0.44 -0.43
N LYS A 216 25.05 -0.72 -0.46
CA LYS A 216 24.12 -0.53 0.64
C LYS A 216 23.46 -1.86 0.95
N MET A 217 23.32 -2.15 2.23
CA MET A 217 22.67 -3.35 2.74
C MET A 217 21.68 -2.95 3.83
N ASP A 218 20.39 -3.08 3.56
CA ASP A 218 19.32 -2.84 4.53
C ASP A 218 19.00 -4.15 5.23
N ILE A 219 19.37 -4.28 6.51
CA ILE A 219 19.34 -5.53 7.26
C ILE A 219 18.21 -5.50 8.28
N ASN A 220 17.23 -6.40 8.14
CA ASN A 220 16.19 -6.63 9.13
C ASN A 220 16.49 -7.91 9.93
N MET A 221 16.66 -7.77 11.23
CA MET A 221 16.93 -8.90 12.13
C MET A 221 16.27 -8.73 13.50
N PRO A 222 16.00 -9.83 14.23
CA PRO A 222 15.68 -9.76 15.65
C PRO A 222 16.82 -9.14 16.46
N ARG A 223 16.50 -8.35 17.48
CA ARG A 223 17.51 -7.75 18.36
C ARG A 223 18.37 -8.76 19.10
N SER A 224 17.83 -9.97 19.32
CA SER A 224 18.57 -11.10 19.90
C SER A 224 19.75 -11.57 19.03
N GLU A 225 19.75 -11.24 17.74
CA GLU A 225 20.85 -11.59 16.82
C GLU A 225 21.95 -10.51 16.77
N LEU A 226 21.72 -9.32 17.36
CA LEU A 226 22.73 -8.28 17.53
C LEU A 226 23.63 -8.56 18.73
N GLY A 227 24.90 -8.15 18.63
CA GLY A 227 25.83 -8.18 19.75
C GLY A 227 25.40 -7.30 20.92
N GLY A 228 25.86 -7.64 22.12
CA GLY A 228 25.55 -6.90 23.36
C GLY A 228 25.87 -5.41 23.27
N GLN A 229 27.01 -5.05 22.67
CA GLN A 229 27.42 -3.65 22.48
C GLN A 229 26.53 -2.91 21.47
N ALA A 230 26.13 -3.55 20.36
CA ALA A 230 25.21 -2.96 19.39
C ALA A 230 23.82 -2.72 20.03
N ASN A 231 23.36 -3.67 20.84
CA ASN A 231 22.15 -3.51 21.64
C ASN A 231 22.28 -2.37 22.67
N GLN A 232 23.44 -2.18 23.29
CA GLN A 232 23.70 -1.04 24.18
C GLN A 232 23.65 0.30 23.45
N VAL A 233 24.24 0.42 22.25
CA VAL A 233 24.15 1.64 21.44
C VAL A 233 22.71 1.98 21.10
N ILE A 234 21.91 0.99 20.69
CA ILE A 234 20.48 1.18 20.41
C ILE A 234 19.73 1.56 21.69
N ASN A 235 20.03 0.93 22.83
CA ASN A 235 19.41 1.26 24.11
C ASN A 235 19.74 2.68 24.54
N ASN A 236 20.99 3.12 24.41
CA ASN A 236 21.41 4.48 24.73
C ASN A 236 20.70 5.51 23.83
N LEU A 237 20.54 5.21 22.53
CA LEU A 237 19.77 6.05 21.61
C LEU A 237 18.29 6.13 22.00
N ILE A 238 17.66 4.99 22.36
CA ILE A 238 16.28 4.95 22.84
C ILE A 238 16.15 5.75 24.15
N SER A 239 17.09 5.58 25.08
CA SER A 239 17.13 6.32 26.34
C SER A 239 17.24 7.82 26.10
N GLN A 240 18.14 8.26 25.21
CA GLN A 240 18.30 9.67 24.85
C GLN A 240 17.05 10.25 24.17
N ALA A 241 16.42 9.49 23.27
CA ALA A 241 15.17 9.89 22.64
C ALA A 241 14.02 10.00 23.68
N ASN A 242 13.99 9.11 24.67
CA ASN A 242 13.01 9.14 25.76
C ASN A 242 13.23 10.30 26.73
N THR A 243 14.47 10.72 26.96
CA THR A 243 14.77 11.97 27.68
C THR A 243 14.17 13.19 26.98
N ASN A 244 14.04 13.14 25.64
CA ASN A 244 13.39 14.17 24.83
C ASN A 244 11.87 13.96 24.66
N GLY A 245 11.25 13.08 25.46
CA GLY A 245 9.80 12.88 25.51
C GLY A 245 9.20 11.95 24.46
N ALA A 246 10.03 11.23 23.68
CA ALA A 246 9.55 10.40 22.56
C ALA A 246 8.86 9.08 22.98
N ASN A 247 8.96 8.65 24.24
CA ASN A 247 8.35 7.42 24.80
C ASN A 247 8.44 6.15 23.91
N ILE A 248 9.63 5.93 23.35
CA ILE A 248 10.03 4.84 22.48
C ILE A 248 10.26 3.57 23.29
N LYS A 249 9.63 2.45 22.86
CA LYS A 249 9.94 1.11 23.35
C LYS A 249 10.89 0.41 22.39
N ALA A 250 11.76 -0.44 22.93
CA ALA A 250 12.59 -1.32 22.12
C ALA A 250 11.70 -2.31 21.33
N GLY A 251 11.66 -2.18 20.00
CA GLY A 251 11.03 -3.17 19.13
C GLY A 251 11.82 -4.49 19.12
N GLU A 252 11.15 -5.62 18.85
CA GLU A 252 11.79 -6.94 18.81
C GLU A 252 12.72 -7.13 17.60
N LYS A 253 12.47 -6.37 16.52
CA LYS A 253 13.28 -6.33 15.30
C LYS A 253 13.89 -4.94 15.12
N VAL A 254 15.01 -4.91 14.41
CA VAL A 254 15.78 -3.71 14.09
C VAL A 254 16.15 -3.73 12.61
N ASN A 255 16.09 -2.55 11.96
CA ASN A 255 16.46 -2.38 10.56
C ASN A 255 17.79 -1.62 10.46
N VAL A 256 18.91 -2.32 10.41
CA VAL A 256 20.22 -1.68 10.32
C VAL A 256 20.58 -1.45 8.86
N LYS A 257 20.76 -0.18 8.47
CA LYS A 257 21.34 0.15 7.16
C LYS A 257 22.87 0.15 7.27
N ALA A 258 23.53 -0.71 6.53
CA ALA A 258 24.97 -0.75 6.38
C ALA A 258 25.39 -0.15 5.03
N PHE A 259 26.37 0.73 5.04
CA PHE A 259 27.05 1.22 3.85
C PHE A 259 28.43 0.58 3.76
N ILE A 260 28.71 -0.02 2.62
CA ILE A 260 29.95 -0.74 2.33
C ILE A 260 30.71 0.08 1.29
N GLY A 261 31.81 0.67 1.71
CA GLY A 261 32.73 1.43 0.87
C GLY A 261 34.16 0.90 0.95
N GLY A 262 35.14 1.73 0.60
CA GLY A 262 36.54 1.31 0.52
C GLY A 262 36.79 0.51 -0.75
N THR A 263 37.75 -0.41 -0.71
CA THR A 263 38.03 -1.33 -1.82
C THR A 263 37.65 -2.76 -1.45
N VAL A 264 37.56 -3.64 -2.43
CA VAL A 264 37.36 -5.09 -2.20
C VAL A 264 38.36 -5.66 -1.18
N THR A 265 39.63 -5.29 -1.29
CA THR A 265 40.70 -5.78 -0.41
C THR A 265 40.72 -5.11 0.96
N ASN A 266 40.19 -3.89 1.07
CA ASN A 266 40.10 -3.14 2.31
C ASN A 266 38.73 -2.46 2.47
N PRO A 267 37.66 -3.26 2.68
CA PRO A 267 36.32 -2.72 2.74
C PRO A 267 36.11 -1.95 4.05
N LYS A 268 35.29 -0.91 3.98
CA LYS A 268 34.87 -0.11 5.12
C LYS A 268 33.37 -0.24 5.27
N VAL A 269 32.92 -0.70 6.43
CA VAL A 269 31.49 -0.80 6.74
C VAL A 269 31.11 0.25 7.77
N THR A 270 30.16 1.11 7.42
CA THR A 270 29.56 2.08 8.34
C THR A 270 28.10 1.74 8.54
N LEU A 271 27.64 1.84 9.78
CA LEU A 271 26.24 1.58 10.13
C LEU A 271 25.50 2.88 10.37
N ASN A 272 24.34 3.01 9.77
CA ASN A 272 23.47 4.15 9.98
C ASN A 272 22.48 3.87 11.11
N LEU A 273 23.01 3.84 12.33
CA LEU A 273 22.19 3.70 13.56
C LEU A 273 21.53 5.02 13.95
N LYS A 274 22.07 6.17 13.50
CA LYS A 274 21.55 7.51 13.81
C LYS A 274 20.28 7.83 13.02
N ASP A 275 20.21 7.49 11.74
CA ASP A 275 18.99 7.75 10.94
C ASP A 275 17.86 6.77 11.27
N GLN A 276 18.17 5.61 11.86
CA GLN A 276 17.17 4.73 12.48
C GLN A 276 16.46 5.42 13.66
N ALA A 277 17.17 6.18 14.50
CA ALA A 277 16.55 6.92 15.59
C ALA A 277 15.56 7.99 15.07
N ASN A 278 15.89 8.64 13.94
CA ASN A 278 14.99 9.60 13.29
C ASN A 278 13.78 8.91 12.62
N ASN A 279 13.96 7.76 11.96
CA ASN A 279 12.85 7.00 11.37
C ASN A 279 11.92 6.38 12.43
N VAL A 280 12.44 5.97 13.60
CA VAL A 280 11.61 5.53 14.72
C VAL A 280 10.82 6.70 15.31
N VAL A 281 11.37 7.92 15.31
CA VAL A 281 10.62 9.14 15.67
C VAL A 281 9.53 9.48 14.66
N ASP A 282 9.74 9.23 13.37
CA ASP A 282 8.71 9.46 12.35
C ASP A 282 7.62 8.36 12.36
N ASP A 283 7.98 7.08 12.53
CA ASP A 283 7.01 5.98 12.78
C ASP A 283 6.22 6.23 14.08
N LEU A 284 6.84 6.85 15.10
CA LEU A 284 6.15 7.25 16.33
C LEU A 284 5.28 8.49 16.14
N LYS A 285 5.66 9.46 15.31
CA LYS A 285 4.76 10.55 14.93
C LYS A 285 3.55 10.00 14.18
N ASP A 286 3.73 8.97 13.37
CA ASP A 286 2.62 8.37 12.62
C ASP A 286 1.76 7.45 13.50
N GLN A 287 2.34 6.69 14.44
CA GLN A 287 1.58 5.96 15.46
C GLN A 287 0.93 6.88 16.52
N ALA A 288 1.54 8.02 16.85
CA ALA A 288 0.95 9.04 17.71
C ALA A 288 -0.16 9.80 16.98
N LYS A 289 -0.02 10.07 15.68
CA LYS A 289 -1.11 10.57 14.84
C LYS A 289 -2.24 9.55 14.73
N GLU A 290 -1.96 8.25 14.61
CA GLU A 290 -3.00 7.22 14.59
C GLU A 290 -3.70 7.06 15.94
N LYS A 291 -2.97 7.07 17.06
CA LYS A 291 -3.59 7.08 18.40
C LYS A 291 -4.34 8.37 18.71
N LEU A 292 -3.83 9.54 18.28
CA LEU A 292 -4.55 10.81 18.36
C LEU A 292 -5.78 10.79 17.45
N LYS A 293 -5.73 10.14 16.29
CA LYS A 293 -6.87 9.96 15.39
C LYS A 293 -7.88 8.99 15.98
N GLU A 294 -7.46 7.93 16.68
CA GLU A 294 -8.36 7.05 17.42
C GLU A 294 -9.02 7.73 18.62
N GLU A 295 -8.28 8.50 19.43
CA GLU A 295 -8.87 9.27 20.54
C GLU A 295 -9.73 10.44 20.05
N TYR A 296 -9.33 11.12 18.98
CA TYR A 296 -10.13 12.15 18.31
C TYR A 296 -11.41 11.56 17.71
N ASN A 297 -11.34 10.39 17.06
CA ASN A 297 -12.51 9.70 16.53
C ASN A 297 -13.43 9.24 17.66
N LYS A 298 -12.91 8.72 18.79
CA LYS A 298 -13.73 8.38 19.97
C LYS A 298 -14.39 9.60 20.60
N ALA A 299 -13.68 10.73 20.70
CA ALA A 299 -14.24 11.98 21.20
C ALA A 299 -15.33 12.54 20.27
N LYS A 300 -15.13 12.42 18.94
CA LYS A 300 -16.09 12.81 17.92
C LYS A 300 -17.33 11.89 17.91
N GLU A 301 -17.15 10.59 18.03
CA GLU A 301 -18.25 9.63 18.18
C GLU A 301 -19.04 9.89 19.46
N GLU A 302 -18.37 10.18 20.58
CA GLU A 302 -19.04 10.54 21.84
C GLU A 302 -19.79 11.88 21.74
N ALA A 303 -19.23 12.87 21.05
CA ALA A 303 -19.90 14.14 20.78
C ALA A 303 -21.15 13.96 19.89
N ILE A 304 -21.05 13.14 18.86
CA ILE A 304 -22.20 12.77 18.00
C ILE A 304 -23.25 12.02 18.82
N ARG A 305 -22.86 11.06 19.65
CA ARG A 305 -23.77 10.29 20.52
C ARG A 305 -24.52 11.19 21.50
N LYS A 306 -23.83 12.16 22.12
CA LYS A 306 -24.46 13.16 23.00
C LYS A 306 -25.43 14.07 22.23
N ALA A 307 -25.05 14.51 21.03
CA ALA A 307 -25.92 15.33 20.18
C ALA A 307 -27.18 14.57 19.72
N GLU A 308 -27.06 13.29 19.39
CA GLU A 308 -28.19 12.42 19.05
C GLU A 308 -29.11 12.16 20.25
N ALA A 309 -28.55 11.95 21.44
CA ALA A 309 -29.32 11.82 22.68
C ALA A 309 -30.12 13.10 23.00
N GLU A 310 -29.50 14.27 22.85
CA GLU A 310 -30.17 15.56 23.07
C GLU A 310 -31.24 15.82 22.01
N ARG A 311 -30.99 15.47 20.74
CA ARG A 311 -32.01 15.47 19.67
C ARG A 311 -33.20 14.60 20.02
N ALA A 312 -32.96 13.38 20.51
CA ALA A 312 -34.03 12.48 20.93
C ALA A 312 -34.86 13.06 22.08
N LYS A 313 -34.21 13.70 23.07
CA LYS A 313 -34.86 14.38 24.19
C LYS A 313 -35.72 15.56 23.71
N LEU A 314 -35.18 16.42 22.84
CA LEU A 314 -35.92 17.54 22.24
C LEU A 314 -37.15 17.07 21.47
N MET A 315 -37.03 15.98 20.72
CA MET A 315 -38.15 15.38 19.99
C MET A 315 -39.22 14.80 20.94
N ALA A 316 -38.80 14.10 22.01
CA ALA A 316 -39.72 13.56 23.01
C ALA A 316 -40.50 14.66 23.73
N GLU A 317 -39.84 15.75 24.13
CA GLU A 317 -40.48 16.91 24.75
C GLU A 317 -41.44 17.62 23.79
N ALA A 318 -41.05 17.78 22.53
CA ALA A 318 -41.88 18.36 21.48
C ALA A 318 -43.13 17.51 21.21
N ASP A 319 -42.99 16.18 21.19
CA ASP A 319 -44.10 15.25 21.02
C ASP A 319 -45.06 15.25 22.21
N ALA A 320 -44.53 15.33 23.43
CA ALA A 320 -45.36 15.47 24.64
C ALA A 320 -46.19 16.75 24.59
N LYS A 321 -45.56 17.89 24.26
CA LYS A 321 -46.24 19.19 24.09
C LYS A 321 -47.27 19.16 22.95
N ALA A 322 -46.93 18.55 21.82
CA ALA A 322 -47.84 18.39 20.68
C ALA A 322 -49.07 17.54 21.03
N LYS A 323 -48.89 16.41 21.73
CA LYS A 323 -49.99 15.55 22.20
C LYS A 323 -50.89 16.29 23.18
N GLN A 324 -50.32 16.99 24.16
CA GLN A 324 -51.08 17.77 25.13
C GLN A 324 -51.90 18.89 24.47
N LEU A 325 -51.32 19.58 23.50
CA LEU A 325 -51.99 20.65 22.75
C LEU A 325 -53.20 20.12 21.95
N ILE A 326 -53.03 18.99 21.27
CA ILE A 326 -54.11 18.34 20.49
C ILE A 326 -55.20 17.84 21.44
N ALA A 327 -54.85 17.15 22.53
CA ALA A 327 -55.82 16.65 23.50
C ALA A 327 -56.65 17.77 24.13
N THR A 328 -56.00 18.89 24.47
CA THR A 328 -56.69 20.08 24.99
C THR A 328 -57.66 20.65 23.94
N ALA A 329 -57.22 20.77 22.69
CA ALA A 329 -58.06 21.27 21.61
C ALA A 329 -59.25 20.35 21.30
N GLU A 330 -59.09 19.04 21.38
CA GLU A 330 -60.17 18.07 21.22
C GLU A 330 -61.20 18.16 22.37
N LYS A 331 -60.73 18.33 23.61
CA LYS A 331 -61.61 18.58 24.76
C LYS A 331 -62.41 19.87 24.57
N THR A 332 -61.75 20.96 24.19
CA THR A 332 -62.41 22.24 23.88
C THR A 332 -63.38 22.10 22.70
N SER A 333 -63.02 21.35 21.66
CA SER A 333 -63.88 21.07 20.50
C SER A 333 -65.17 20.36 20.92
N LYS A 334 -65.08 19.33 21.76
CA LYS A 334 -66.24 18.62 22.33
C LYS A 334 -67.13 19.57 23.14
N GLN A 335 -66.54 20.43 23.97
CA GLN A 335 -67.28 21.44 24.75
C GLN A 335 -67.99 22.46 23.84
N ILE A 336 -67.32 22.99 22.81
CA ILE A 336 -67.93 23.93 21.85
C ILE A 336 -69.15 23.28 21.17
N LYS A 337 -69.02 22.03 20.72
CA LYS A 337 -70.13 21.29 20.09
C LYS A 337 -71.28 21.05 21.06
N ALA A 338 -70.98 20.64 22.29
CA ALA A 338 -71.99 20.41 23.33
C ALA A 338 -72.75 21.71 23.69
N THR A 339 -72.04 22.81 23.89
CA THR A 339 -72.65 24.13 24.15
C THR A 339 -73.50 24.59 22.97
N GLY A 340 -72.99 24.45 21.74
CA GLY A 340 -73.74 24.77 20.53
C GLY A 340 -75.05 23.98 20.41
N LYS A 341 -75.01 22.68 20.68
CA LYS A 341 -76.21 21.81 20.71
C LYS A 341 -77.18 22.21 21.83
N LYS A 342 -76.67 22.54 23.03
CA LYS A 342 -77.49 23.01 24.15
C LYS A 342 -78.23 24.31 23.80
N THR A 343 -77.51 25.30 23.26
CA THR A 343 -78.10 26.57 22.81
C THR A 343 -79.11 26.37 21.69
N ALA A 344 -78.81 25.51 20.71
CA ALA A 344 -79.73 25.19 19.62
C ALA A 344 -81.03 24.54 20.14
N ASN A 345 -80.93 23.62 21.10
CA ASN A 345 -82.09 23.00 21.74
C ASN A 345 -82.92 24.00 22.55
N GLN A 346 -82.29 24.96 23.25
CA GLN A 346 -82.99 26.04 23.93
C GLN A 346 -83.81 26.89 22.95
N ILE A 347 -83.21 27.28 21.82
CA ILE A 347 -83.91 28.03 20.75
C ILE A 347 -85.13 27.24 20.24
N ARG A 348 -84.98 25.95 19.97
CA ARG A 348 -86.08 25.08 19.51
C ARG A 348 -87.18 24.93 20.58
N ASN A 349 -86.81 24.75 21.84
CA ASN A 349 -87.75 24.59 22.94
C ASN A 349 -88.55 25.87 23.24
N GLU A 350 -87.89 27.03 23.23
CA GLU A 350 -88.55 28.34 23.37
C GLU A 350 -89.54 28.60 22.24
N ALA A 351 -89.18 28.25 21.01
CA ALA A 351 -90.08 28.37 19.86
C ALA A 351 -91.30 27.45 20.02
N ARG A 352 -91.10 26.18 20.40
CA ARG A 352 -92.19 25.24 20.70
C ARG A 352 -93.13 25.75 21.79
N LYS A 353 -92.57 26.32 22.88
CA LYS A 353 -93.36 26.92 23.97
C LYS A 353 -94.20 28.10 23.46
N LYS A 354 -93.59 29.05 22.74
CA LYS A 354 -94.30 30.18 22.12
C LYS A 354 -95.37 29.73 21.12
N THR A 355 -95.12 28.68 20.34
CA THR A 355 -96.11 28.11 19.43
C THR A 355 -97.29 27.47 20.18
N ALA A 356 -97.03 26.76 21.29
CA ALA A 356 -98.09 26.21 22.13
C ALA A 356 -98.94 27.32 22.76
N ASP A 357 -98.32 28.38 23.27
CA ASP A 357 -99.00 29.55 23.84
C ASP A 357 -99.89 30.25 22.81
N LEU A 358 -99.44 30.39 21.55
CA LEU A 358 -100.22 30.94 20.45
C LEU A 358 -101.45 30.08 20.12
N LYS A 359 -101.31 28.74 20.15
CA LYS A 359 -102.41 27.81 19.91
C LYS A 359 -103.46 27.84 21.02
N ASN A 360 -103.02 27.94 22.28
CA ASN A 360 -103.91 27.96 23.45
C ASN A 360 -104.73 29.25 23.58
N LYS A 361 -104.24 30.38 23.04
CA LYS A 361 -104.94 31.68 23.06
C LYS A 361 -105.98 31.86 21.94
N ALA A 362 -106.15 30.88 21.05
CA ALA A 362 -107.03 30.99 19.88
C ALA A 362 -108.40 30.34 20.10
N ASN A 363 -109.47 31.16 20.10
CA ASN A 363 -110.81 30.75 20.56
C ASN A 363 -111.82 30.43 19.43
N ASN A 364 -111.45 30.61 18.15
CA ASN A 364 -112.34 30.31 17.01
C ASN A 364 -111.59 29.63 15.83
N PRO A 365 -112.28 28.98 14.87
CA PRO A 365 -111.63 28.21 13.80
C PRO A 365 -110.66 29.00 12.92
N ILE A 366 -110.98 30.28 12.64
CA ILE A 366 -110.15 31.16 11.81
C ILE A 366 -108.86 31.55 12.55
N SER A 367 -108.97 31.94 13.83
CA SER A 367 -107.81 32.27 14.67
C SER A 367 -106.90 31.06 14.94
N LYS A 368 -107.46 29.85 15.06
CA LYS A 368 -106.65 28.61 15.19
C LYS A 368 -105.79 28.34 13.95
N LYS A 369 -106.34 28.51 12.74
CA LYS A 369 -105.59 28.31 11.48
C LYS A 369 -104.50 29.39 11.29
N ALA A 370 -104.79 30.63 11.69
CA ALA A 370 -103.80 31.70 11.70
C ALA A 370 -102.66 31.45 12.72
N ALA A 371 -103.01 31.02 13.93
CA ALA A 371 -102.05 30.64 14.98
C ALA A 371 -101.18 29.43 14.57
N GLU A 372 -101.75 28.47 13.83
CA GLU A 372 -101.01 27.34 13.30
C GLU A 372 -99.98 27.74 12.24
N LYS A 373 -100.38 28.58 11.27
CA LYS A 373 -99.45 29.09 10.24
C LYS A 373 -98.36 29.97 10.83
N ALA A 374 -98.69 30.83 11.80
CA ALA A 374 -97.72 31.62 12.55
C ALA A 374 -96.77 30.71 13.36
N GLY A 375 -97.31 29.68 14.01
CA GLY A 375 -96.53 28.67 14.73
C GLY A 375 -95.55 27.91 13.85
N GLN A 376 -95.99 27.44 12.67
CA GLN A 376 -95.12 26.77 11.70
C GLN A 376 -93.97 27.68 11.22
N LYS A 377 -94.27 28.96 10.93
CA LYS A 377 -93.23 29.94 10.57
C LYS A 377 -92.22 30.14 11.71
N LEU A 378 -92.70 30.24 12.95
CA LEU A 378 -91.88 30.42 14.14
C LEU A 378 -90.94 29.22 14.39
N ILE A 379 -91.45 27.99 14.21
CA ILE A 379 -90.63 26.76 14.27
C ILE A 379 -89.58 26.74 13.15
N LYS A 380 -89.97 27.04 11.90
CA LYS A 380 -89.03 27.06 10.76
C LYS A 380 -87.91 28.09 10.95
N GLU A 381 -88.23 29.27 11.45
CA GLU A 381 -87.23 30.30 11.79
C GLU A 381 -86.32 29.86 12.94
N ALA A 382 -86.88 29.22 13.97
CA ALA A 382 -86.12 28.70 15.09
C ALA A 382 -85.18 27.57 14.68
N ASP A 383 -85.62 26.63 13.83
CA ASP A 383 -84.77 25.57 13.29
C ASP A 383 -83.66 26.14 12.41
N THR A 384 -83.97 27.16 11.60
CA THR A 384 -82.95 27.86 10.80
C THR A 384 -81.89 28.51 11.70
N LYS A 385 -82.30 29.18 12.78
CA LYS A 385 -81.38 29.79 13.76
C LYS A 385 -80.58 28.72 14.52
N ALA A 386 -81.23 27.67 14.99
CA ALA A 386 -80.61 26.55 15.70
C ALA A 386 -79.55 25.85 14.83
N ASN A 387 -79.88 25.55 13.56
CA ASN A 387 -78.95 24.94 12.60
C ASN A 387 -77.76 25.87 12.30
N LYS A 388 -77.97 27.18 12.21
CA LYS A 388 -76.88 28.17 12.08
C LYS A 388 -75.97 28.16 13.31
N VAL A 389 -76.52 28.07 14.52
CA VAL A 389 -75.74 27.98 15.76
C VAL A 389 -74.90 26.69 15.79
N GLU A 390 -75.50 25.54 15.49
CA GLU A 390 -74.79 24.26 15.43
C GLU A 390 -73.69 24.26 14.35
N THR A 391 -73.96 24.82 13.16
CA THR A 391 -72.99 24.94 12.07
C THR A 391 -71.81 25.82 12.47
N LYS A 392 -72.07 27.00 13.08
CA LYS A 392 -71.02 27.89 13.59
C LYS A 392 -70.19 27.22 14.69
N ALA A 393 -70.84 26.52 15.62
CA ALA A 393 -70.17 25.77 16.68
C ALA A 393 -69.28 24.66 16.10
N ASN A 394 -69.79 23.86 15.15
CA ASN A 394 -69.02 22.83 14.46
C ASN A 394 -67.82 23.39 13.69
N ARG A 395 -68.02 24.51 12.97
CA ARG A 395 -66.92 25.18 12.25
C ARG A 395 -65.84 25.67 13.21
N LYS A 396 -66.23 26.34 14.30
CA LYS A 396 -65.28 26.81 15.34
C LYS A 396 -64.55 25.63 15.99
N ALA A 397 -65.28 24.57 16.34
CA ALA A 397 -64.73 23.36 16.95
C ALA A 397 -63.71 22.64 16.04
N ASN A 398 -63.99 22.55 14.73
CA ASN A 398 -63.07 21.97 13.75
C ASN A 398 -61.85 22.88 13.52
N GLN A 399 -62.05 24.20 13.48
CA GLN A 399 -60.96 25.17 13.36
C GLN A 399 -60.02 25.13 14.56
N THR A 400 -60.54 25.00 15.79
CA THR A 400 -59.73 24.83 17.01
C THR A 400 -58.80 23.63 16.92
N VAL A 401 -59.32 22.47 16.47
CA VAL A 401 -58.51 21.25 16.29
C VAL A 401 -57.48 21.43 15.17
N LYS A 402 -57.88 22.04 14.05
CA LYS A 402 -56.96 22.30 12.91
C LYS A 402 -55.78 23.19 13.34
N THR A 403 -56.06 24.32 13.99
CA THR A 403 -55.01 25.23 14.49
C THR A 403 -54.09 24.55 15.50
N ALA A 404 -54.62 23.68 16.37
CA ALA A 404 -53.80 22.92 17.31
C ALA A 404 -52.88 21.89 16.60
N LYS A 405 -53.39 21.20 15.56
CA LYS A 405 -52.58 20.29 14.74
C LYS A 405 -51.47 21.03 13.96
N ASP A 406 -51.78 22.20 13.41
CA ASP A 406 -50.80 23.03 12.70
C ASP A 406 -49.68 23.52 13.64
N LYS A 407 -50.06 23.98 14.84
CA LYS A 407 -49.10 24.36 15.89
C LYS A 407 -48.27 23.16 16.38
N ALA A 408 -48.88 22.01 16.58
CA ALA A 408 -48.19 20.77 16.95
C ALA A 408 -47.16 20.35 15.89
N LYS A 409 -47.50 20.48 14.60
CA LYS A 409 -46.56 20.25 13.49
C LYS A 409 -45.39 21.24 13.55
N LYS A 410 -45.66 22.53 13.79
CA LYS A 410 -44.60 23.54 13.92
C LYS A 410 -43.63 23.24 15.06
N ILE A 411 -44.15 22.87 16.24
CA ILE A 411 -43.34 22.51 17.41
C ILE A 411 -42.40 21.34 17.12
N ARG A 412 -42.91 20.29 16.45
CA ARG A 412 -42.10 19.13 16.03
C ARG A 412 -41.02 19.51 15.03
N ASN A 413 -41.37 20.31 14.02
CA ASN A 413 -40.42 20.76 13.01
C ASN A 413 -39.30 21.61 13.61
N GLU A 414 -39.62 22.52 14.53
CA GLU A 414 -38.62 23.34 15.23
C GLU A 414 -37.68 22.48 16.09
N ALA A 415 -38.22 21.48 16.80
CA ALA A 415 -37.41 20.53 17.57
C ALA A 415 -36.50 19.67 16.69
N GLN A 416 -37.02 19.20 15.56
CA GLN A 416 -36.24 18.46 14.57
C GLN A 416 -35.11 19.32 14.00
N GLN A 417 -35.39 20.55 13.55
CA GLN A 417 -34.37 21.46 13.02
C GLN A 417 -33.28 21.77 14.05
N LYS A 418 -33.65 22.02 15.31
CA LYS A 418 -32.69 22.23 16.40
C LYS A 418 -31.84 20.98 16.65
N GLY A 419 -32.47 19.82 16.71
CA GLY A 419 -31.77 18.54 16.89
C GLY A 419 -30.81 18.22 15.73
N ASP A 420 -31.23 18.44 14.49
CA ASP A 420 -30.42 18.22 13.30
C ASP A 420 -29.21 19.18 13.27
N LEU A 421 -29.39 20.44 13.71
CA LEU A 421 -28.29 21.40 13.84
C LEU A 421 -27.26 20.99 14.91
N LEU A 422 -27.71 20.43 16.04
CA LEU A 422 -26.81 19.92 17.08
C LEU A 422 -25.95 18.76 16.55
N VAL A 423 -26.56 17.80 15.85
CA VAL A 423 -25.84 16.67 15.23
C VAL A 423 -24.89 17.16 14.13
N LYS A 424 -25.31 18.12 13.32
CA LYS A 424 -24.46 18.72 12.29
C LYS A 424 -23.20 19.36 12.90
N LYS A 425 -23.36 20.19 13.93
CA LYS A 425 -22.23 20.82 14.64
C LYS A 425 -21.27 19.78 15.23
N ALA A 426 -21.79 18.70 15.80
CA ALA A 426 -20.98 17.61 16.35
C ALA A 426 -20.22 16.81 15.28
N LYS A 427 -20.74 16.73 14.04
CA LYS A 427 -20.04 16.11 12.91
C LYS A 427 -18.95 17.01 12.32
N GLU A 428 -19.11 18.33 12.45
CA GLU A 428 -18.19 19.35 11.92
C GLU A 428 -17.04 19.69 12.89
N SER A 429 -17.20 19.45 14.20
CA SER A 429 -16.13 19.40 15.20
C SER A 429 -15.28 18.14 15.07
#